data_AF-A0A948BIN1-F1
#
_entry.id   AF-A0A948BIN1-F1
#
_cell.length_a   1.000
_cell.length_b   1.000
_cell.length_c   1.000
_cell.angle_alpha   90.00
_cell.angle_beta   90.00
_cell.angle_gamma   90.00
#
_symmetry.space_group_name_H-M   'P 1'
#
loop_
_entity.id
_entity.type
_entity.pdbx_description
1 polymer ?
#
loop_
_entity_poly.entity_id
_entity_poly.type
_entity_poly.pdbx_seq_one_letter_code
_entity_poly.pdbx_strand_id
1 'polypeptide(L)' 'MDGSYEPGLYNHPTLGLIKIFLTEDNWVYQCYTQKGTKALSNPRPLDVWTWALSEPKAEDEE' A
#
# COMPACT_ATOMS: atom_id res chain seq x y z
N MET A 1 -1.74 0.98 20.58
CA MET A 1 -2.31 1.49 19.32
C MET A 1 -2.30 0.30 18.37
N ASP A 2 -3.39 -0.45 18.40
CA ASP A 2 -3.58 -1.67 17.62
C ASP A 2 -4.05 -1.24 16.22
N GLY A 3 -3.11 -0.71 15.44
CA GLY A 3 -3.35 -0.40 14.04
C GLY A 3 -3.22 -1.68 13.26
N SER A 4 -4.31 -2.44 13.15
CA SER A 4 -4.37 -3.57 12.24
C SER A 4 -4.19 -3.05 10.82
N TYR A 5 -2.98 -3.19 10.27
CA TYR A 5 -2.75 -2.92 8.85
C TYR A 5 -3.67 -3.83 8.03
N GLU A 6 -4.16 -3.31 6.91
CA GLU A 6 -5.05 -4.07 6.03
C GLU A 6 -4.38 -4.28 4.67
N PRO A 7 -4.51 -5.48 4.07
CA PRO A 7 -3.96 -5.75 2.76
C PRO A 7 -4.87 -5.13 1.71
N GLY A 8 -4.30 -4.38 0.76
CA GLY A 8 -5.09 -3.63 -0.21
C GLY A 8 -4.26 -2.72 -1.10
N LEU A 9 -4.95 -2.02 -2.02
CA LEU A 9 -4.36 -0.96 -2.82
C LEU A 9 -4.67 0.39 -2.19
N TYR A 10 -3.64 1.20 -2.02
CA TYR A 10 -3.72 2.51 -1.38
C TYR A 10 -3.03 3.57 -2.23
N ASN A 11 -3.50 4.80 -2.15
CA ASN A 11 -2.85 5.96 -2.74
C ASN A 11 -2.03 6.69 -1.67
N HIS A 12 -0.75 6.87 -1.94
CA HIS A 12 0.17 7.62 -1.10
C HIS A 12 0.58 8.92 -1.79
N PRO A 13 0.60 10.07 -1.10
CA PRO A 13 0.85 11.38 -1.72
C PRO A 13 2.22 11.52 -2.37
N THR A 14 3.24 10.82 -1.87
CA THR A 14 4.62 10.89 -2.41
C THR A 14 5.03 9.67 -3.24
N LEU A 15 4.42 8.50 -2.99
CA LEU A 15 4.82 7.23 -3.60
C LEU A 15 3.85 6.82 -4.72
N GLY A 16 2.70 7.46 -4.82
CA GLY A 16 1.63 7.11 -5.75
C GLY A 16 0.87 5.87 -5.27
N LEU A 17 0.48 5.01 -6.21
CA LEU A 17 -0.25 3.79 -5.87
C LEU A 17 0.68 2.78 -5.19
N ILE A 18 0.32 2.33 -4.00
CA ILE A 18 1.02 1.28 -3.27
C ILE A 18 0.08 0.11 -3.00
N LYS A 19 0.61 -1.11 -3.02
CA LYS A 19 -0.10 -2.30 -2.58
C LYS A 19 0.49 -2.76 -1.26
N ILE A 20 -0.34 -2.90 -0.25
CA ILE A 20 0.03 -3.38 1.07
C ILE A 20 -0.37 -4.85 1.19
N PHE A 21 0.55 -5.67 1.69
CA PHE A 21 0.32 -7.10 1.90
C PHE A 21 1.26 -7.64 2.98
N LEU A 22 0.87 -8.75 3.60
CA LEU A 22 1.68 -9.45 4.58
C LEU A 22 2.60 -10.45 3.88
N THR A 23 3.89 -10.47 4.24
CA THR A 23 4.87 -11.45 3.77
C THR A 23 5.59 -12.08 4.96
N GLU A 24 5.51 -13.41 5.10
CA GLU A 24 6.23 -14.19 6.13
C GLU A 24 6.13 -13.64 7.58
N ASP A 25 5.05 -12.90 7.92
CA ASP A 25 4.78 -12.21 9.21
C ASP A 25 5.13 -10.70 9.26
N ASN A 26 5.67 -10.12 8.19
CA ASN A 26 5.96 -8.69 8.10
C ASN A 26 5.00 -7.99 7.12
N TRP A 27 4.44 -6.86 7.54
CA TRP A 27 3.70 -5.99 6.63
C TRP A 27 4.67 -5.29 5.69
N VAL A 28 4.41 -5.41 4.39
CA VAL A 28 5.19 -4.76 3.36
C VAL A 28 4.27 -4.01 2.42
N TYR A 29 4.82 -2.96 1.81
CA TYR A 29 4.20 -2.28 0.70
C TYR A 29 5.07 -2.36 -0.54
N GLN A 30 4.43 -2.32 -1.70
CA GLN A 30 5.09 -2.27 -2.99
C GLN A 30 4.47 -1.17 -3.83
N CYS A 31 5.31 -0.30 -4.42
CA CYS A 31 4.81 0.77 -5.28
C CYS A 31 4.43 0.23 -6.66
N TYR A 32 3.31 0.68 -7.17
CA TYR A 32 2.77 0.37 -8.49
C TYR A 32 2.64 1.64 -9.33
N THR A 33 2.53 1.46 -10.64
CA THR A 33 2.12 2.55 -11.54
C THR A 33 0.69 3.00 -11.20
N GLN A 34 0.31 4.24 -11.53
CA GLN A 34 -1.08 4.73 -11.34
C GLN A 34 -2.16 3.82 -11.98
N LYS A 35 -1.79 3.02 -12.98
CA LYS A 35 -2.67 2.03 -13.62
C LYS A 35 -2.74 0.68 -12.88
N GLY A 36 -1.98 0.47 -11.81
CA GLY A 36 -1.93 -0.78 -11.03
C GLY A 36 -1.32 -1.99 -11.76
N THR A 37 -0.81 -1.81 -12.98
CA THR A 37 -0.46 -2.93 -13.87
C THR A 37 0.95 -3.47 -13.64
N LYS A 38 1.86 -2.66 -13.10
CA LYS A 38 3.26 -3.05 -12.91
C LYS A 38 3.81 -2.48 -11.60
N ALA A 39 4.49 -3.34 -10.84
CA ALA A 39 5.27 -2.92 -9.69
C ALA A 39 6.50 -2.12 -10.16
N LEU A 40 6.70 -0.95 -9.59
CA LEU A 40 7.83 -0.04 -9.86
C LEU A 40 8.98 -0.22 -8.86
N SER A 41 8.73 -0.91 -7.75
CA SER A 41 9.72 -1.12 -6.69
C SER A 41 9.63 -2.52 -6.12
N ASN A 42 10.69 -2.93 -5.43
CA ASN A 42 10.68 -4.11 -4.58
C ASN A 42 9.81 -3.89 -3.34
N PRO A 43 9.28 -4.96 -2.72
CA PRO A 43 8.57 -4.87 -1.45
C PRO A 43 9.47 -4.24 -0.38
N ARG A 44 8.90 -3.32 0.38
CA ARG A 44 9.56 -2.61 1.49
C ARG A 44 8.74 -2.78 2.76
N PRO A 45 9.36 -2.82 3.94
CA PRO A 45 8.63 -2.87 5.20
C PRO A 45 7.64 -1.71 5.29
N LEU A 46 6.43 -2.00 5.75
CA LEU A 46 5.38 -1.01 5.95
C LEU A 46 5.64 -0.23 7.23
N ASP A 47 6.03 1.03 7.07
CA ASP A 47 6.15 1.97 8.18
C ASP A 47 4.78 2.58 8.55
N VAL A 48 4.62 2.91 9.84
CA VAL A 48 3.39 3.52 10.38
C VAL A 48 3.02 4.83 9.67
N TRP A 49 4.01 5.61 9.24
CA TRP A 49 3.78 6.86 8.50
C TRP A 49 3.30 6.60 7.09
N THR A 50 3.89 5.62 6.41
CA THR A 50 3.44 5.20 5.08
C THR A 50 1.99 4.76 5.15
N TRP A 51 1.59 3.99 6.17
CA TRP A 51 0.20 3.62 6.41
C TRP A 51 -0.70 4.82 6.72
N ALA A 52 -0.31 5.68 7.67
CA ALA A 52 -1.11 6.82 8.10
C ALA A 52 -1.37 7.87 7.00
N LEU A 53 -0.49 7.94 5.99
CA LEU A 53 -0.61 8.81 4.83
C LEU A 53 -1.25 8.12 3.62
N SER A 54 -1.49 6.82 3.70
CA SER A 54 -2.07 6.04 2.63
C SER A 54 -3.59 6.04 2.75
N GLU A 55 -4.27 6.46 1.69
CA GLU A 55 -5.72 6.39 1.61
C GLU A 55 -6.13 5.17 0.79
N PRO A 56 -7.15 4.40 1.20
CA PRO A 56 -7.63 3.28 0.41
C PRO A 56 -7.99 3.79 -0.99
N LYS A 57 -7.51 3.11 -2.03
CA LYS A 57 -7.94 3.44 -3.38
C LYS A 57 -9.44 3.14 -3.41
N ALA A 58 -10.27 4.18 -3.56
CA ALA A 58 -11.68 4.02 -3.85
C ALA A 58 -11.78 3.11 -5.10
N GLU A 59 -12.11 1.85 -4.87
CA GLU A 59 -12.76 1.04 -5.89
C GLU A 59 -14.13 1.71 -6.02
N ASP A 60 -14.29 2.53 -7.06
CA ASP A 60 -15.61 2.88 -7.57
C ASP A 60 -16.34 1.54 -7.73
N GLU A 61 -17.29 1.26 -6.84
CA GLU A 61 -18.30 0.22 -7.00
C GLU A 61 -18.99 0.47 -8.35
N GLU A 62 -18.61 -0.29 -9.38
CA GLU A 62 -19.40 -0.46 -10.61
C GLU A 62 -20.59 -1.40 -10.37
#